data_AF-A0A3B8MLX3-F1
#
_entry.id   AF-A0A3B8MLX3-F1
#
_cell.length_a   1.000
_cell.length_b   1.000
_cell.length_c   1.000
_cell.angle_alpha   90.00
_cell.angle_beta   90.00
_cell.angle_gamma   90.00
#
_symmetry.space_group_name_H-M   'P 1'
#
loop_
_entity.id
_entity.type
_entity.pdbx_description
1 polymer ?
#
loop_
_entity_poly.entity_id
_entity_poly.type
_entity_poly.pdbx_seq_one_letter_code
_entity_poly.pdbx_strand_id
1 'polypeptide(L)' 'MLDITLHAHRDTEAITQDFIRDGFACVDDALTSDQLSYGQEGARRIVADQTSAIELEDANRGYARYSFGSQI' A
#
# COMPACT_ATOMS: atom_id res chain seq x y z
N MET A 1 -13.73 -16.13 9.21
CA MET A 1 -12.61 -16.04 8.26
C MET A 1 -13.24 -15.62 6.95
N LEU A 2 -12.83 -14.49 6.37
CA LEU A 2 -13.29 -14.13 5.02
C LEU A 2 -12.57 -15.08 4.06
N ASP A 3 -13.33 -15.79 3.23
CA ASP A 3 -12.74 -16.55 2.13
C ASP A 3 -12.30 -15.54 1.07
N ILE A 4 -10.99 -15.38 0.90
CA ILE A 4 -10.40 -14.46 -0.06
C ILE A 4 -10.13 -15.23 -1.35
N THR A 5 -10.79 -14.82 -2.44
CA THR A 5 -10.49 -15.29 -3.79
C THR A 5 -9.37 -14.44 -4.38
N LEU A 6 -8.34 -15.09 -4.91
CA LEU A 6 -7.30 -14.45 -5.71
C LEU A 6 -7.66 -14.57 -7.19
N HIS A 7 -7.75 -13.43 -7.86
CA HIS A 7 -8.12 -13.35 -9.29
C HIS A 7 -6.89 -13.07 -10.14
N ALA A 8 -6.84 -13.60 -11.36
CA ALA A 8 -5.86 -13.15 -12.34
C ALA A 8 -6.15 -11.71 -12.75
N HIS A 9 -5.12 -10.88 -12.98
CA HIS A 9 -5.28 -9.47 -13.38
C HIS A 9 -6.13 -9.22 -14.64
N ARG A 10 -6.42 -10.27 -15.43
CA ARG A 10 -7.24 -10.20 -16.65
C ARG A 10 -8.73 -10.48 -16.41
N ASP A 11 -9.09 -11.03 -15.26
CA ASP A 11 -10.46 -11.45 -14.95
C ASP A 11 -11.28 -10.28 -14.40
N THR A 12 -11.36 -9.20 -15.19
CA THR A 12 -11.90 -7.90 -14.76
C THR A 12 -13.36 -7.97 -14.32
N GLU A 13 -14.17 -8.86 -14.91
CA GLU A 13 -15.56 -9.07 -14.52
C GLU A 13 -15.68 -9.70 -13.13
N ALA A 14 -14.93 -10.76 -12.84
CA ALA A 14 -14.95 -11.44 -11.54
C ALA A 14 -14.42 -10.53 -10.43
N ILE A 15 -13.33 -9.78 -10.70
CA ILE A 15 -12.78 -8.77 -9.80
C ILE A 15 -13.84 -7.71 -9.47
N THR A 16 -14.56 -7.21 -10.48
CA THR A 16 -15.60 -6.18 -10.30
C THR A 16 -16.75 -6.72 -9.47
N GLN A 17 -17.20 -7.94 -9.72
CA GLN A 17 -18.28 -8.57 -8.96
C GLN A 17 -17.91 -8.72 -7.48
N ASP A 18 -16.72 -9.21 -7.17
CA ASP A 18 -16.24 -9.34 -5.79
C ASP A 18 -16.07 -7.97 -5.13
N PHE A 19 -15.54 -6.98 -5.83
CA PHE A 19 -15.42 -5.62 -5.29
C PHE A 19 -16.78 -5.00 -4.96
N ILE A 20 -17.79 -5.18 -5.81
CA ILE A 20 -19.16 -4.69 -5.55
C ILE A 20 -19.78 -5.41 -4.36
N ARG A 21 -19.54 -6.73 -4.21
CA ARG A 21 -20.09 -7.54 -3.13
C ARG A 21 -19.43 -7.24 -1.78
N ASP A 22 -18.10 -7.19 -1.75
CA ASP A 22 -17.31 -7.23 -0.52
C ASP A 22 -16.64 -5.89 -0.17
N GLY A 23 -16.62 -4.94 -1.10
CA GLY A 23 -15.92 -3.66 -0.96
C GLY A 23 -14.41 -3.76 -1.17
N PHE A 24 -13.89 -4.94 -1.49
CA PHE A 24 -12.49 -5.19 -1.88
C PHE A 24 -12.41 -6.39 -2.83
N ALA A 25 -11.29 -6.50 -3.55
CA ALA A 25 -10.95 -7.67 -4.34
C ALA A 25 -9.43 -7.90 -4.27
N CYS A 26 -9.00 -9.16 -4.37
CA CYS A 26 -7.59 -9.53 -4.38
C CYS A 26 -7.18 -9.99 -5.79
N VAL A 27 -6.13 -9.37 -6.31
CA VAL A 27 -5.65 -9.59 -7.68
C VAL A 27 -4.21 -10.07 -7.61
N ASP A 28 -3.90 -11.19 -8.28
CA ASP A 28 -2.53 -11.67 -8.45
C ASP A 28 -1.77 -10.79 -9.44
N ASP A 29 -0.45 -10.77 -9.31
CA ASP A 29 0.46 -10.18 -10.30
C ASP A 29 0.02 -8.79 -10.81
N ALA A 30 -0.61 -7.99 -9.94
CA ALA A 30 -1.12 -6.66 -10.27
C ALA A 30 0.02 -5.71 -10.67
N LEU A 31 1.25 -6.03 -10.25
CA LEU A 31 2.49 -5.38 -10.65
C LEU A 31 3.42 -6.42 -11.26
N THR A 32 4.18 -6.02 -12.27
CA THR A 32 5.35 -6.81 -12.70
C THR A 32 6.42 -6.82 -11.60
N SER A 33 7.35 -7.78 -11.68
CA SER A 33 8.52 -7.84 -10.78
C SER A 33 9.30 -6.53 -10.74
N ASP A 34 9.43 -5.86 -11.89
CA ASP A 34 10.20 -4.63 -12.04
C ASP A 34 9.48 -3.44 -11.39
N GLN A 35 8.15 -3.35 -11.58
CA GLN A 35 7.32 -2.34 -10.94
C GLN A 35 7.32 -2.49 -9.42
N LEU A 36 7.20 -3.73 -8.92
CA LEU A 36 7.28 -4.02 -7.50
C LEU A 36 8.65 -3.63 -6.93
N SER A 37 9.72 -4.03 -7.60
CA SER A 37 11.09 -3.73 -7.16
C SER A 37 11.36 -2.23 -7.11
N TYR A 38 10.94 -1.50 -8.15
CA TYR A 38 11.05 -0.04 -8.21
C TYR A 38 10.28 0.63 -7.06
N GLY A 39 9.03 0.22 -6.82
CA GLY A 39 8.21 0.77 -5.75
C GLY A 39 8.80 0.51 -4.37
N GLN A 40 9.30 -0.71 -4.12
CA GLN A 40 9.94 -1.06 -2.86
C GLN A 40 11.21 -0.25 -2.61
N GLU A 41 12.06 -0.07 -3.63
CA GLU A 41 13.29 0.71 -3.49
C GLU A 41 12.99 2.18 -3.18
N GLY A 42 12.03 2.78 -3.89
CA GLY A 42 11.55 4.12 -3.60
C GLY A 42 11.02 4.25 -2.17
N ALA A 43 10.19 3.32 -1.72
CA ALA A 43 9.63 3.32 -0.38
C ALA A 43 10.70 3.19 0.70
N ARG A 44 11.66 2.26 0.54
CA ARG A 44 12.79 2.08 1.48
C ARG A 44 13.60 3.35 1.63
N ARG A 45 13.92 4.03 0.53
CA ARG A 45 14.65 5.30 0.56
C ARG A 45 13.91 6.36 1.36
N ILE A 46 12.62 6.58 1.08
CA ILE A 46 11.83 7.59 1.82
C ILE A 46 11.70 7.24 3.30
N VAL A 47 11.51 5.97 3.65
CA VAL A 47 11.48 5.53 5.05
C VAL A 47 12.82 5.80 5.73
N ALA A 48 13.95 5.51 5.07
CA ALA A 48 15.28 5.80 5.61
C ALA A 48 15.49 7.31 5.81
N ASP A 49 15.16 8.13 4.82
CA ASP A 49 15.26 9.59 4.91
C ASP A 49 14.42 10.13 6.08
N GLN A 50 13.16 9.70 6.20
CA GLN A 50 12.25 10.14 7.26
C GLN A 50 12.67 9.67 8.65
N THR A 51 13.15 8.44 8.79
CA THR A 51 13.61 7.90 10.07
C THR A 51 14.92 8.51 10.53
N SER A 52 15.81 8.89 9.60
CA SER A 52 17.06 9.58 9.93
C SER A 52 16.89 11.06 10.29
N ALA A 53 15.77 11.68 9.89
CA ALA A 53 15.53 13.10 10.08
C ALA A 53 15.03 13.47 11.50
N ILE A 54 14.64 12.50 12.32
CA ILE A 54 14.11 12.71 13.67
C ILE A 54 14.85 11.78 14.63
N GLU A 55 15.43 12.33 15.70
CA GLU A 55 15.99 11.53 16.79
C GLU A 55 14.89 10.60 17.35
N LEU A 56 15.20 9.30 17.50
CA LEU A 56 14.23 8.26 17.86
C LEU A 56 13.44 8.57 19.15
N GLU A 57 14.03 9.37 20.04
CA GLU A 57 13.39 9.83 21.28
C GLU A 57 12.23 10.81 21.05
N ASP A 58 12.26 11.59 19.96
CA ASP A 58 11.22 12.56 19.58
C ASP A 58 10.17 11.96 18.62
N ALA A 59 10.47 10.83 17.98
CA ALA A 59 9.60 10.19 16.99
C ALA A 59 8.28 9.65 17.58
N ASN A 60 8.25 9.28 18.88
CA ASN A 60 7.10 8.62 19.52
C ASN A 60 6.02 9.58 20.09
N ARG A 61 6.13 10.91 19.92
CA ARG A 61 5.19 11.89 20.52
C ARG A 61 4.22 12.56 19.54
N GLY A 62 3.79 11.85 18.50
CA GLY A 62 2.81 12.38 17.55
C GLY A 62 3.32 13.53 16.68
N TYR A 63 4.61 13.86 16.77
CA TYR A 63 5.29 14.88 15.98
C TYR A 63 5.46 14.43 14.52
N ALA A 64 5.74 13.14 14.31
CA ALA A 64 5.86 12.51 12.99
C ALA A 64 4.52 12.00 12.42
N ARG A 65 3.37 12.55 12.86
CA ARG A 65 2.14 12.44 12.07
C ARG A 65 2.32 13.33 10.85
N TYR A 66 3.01 12.81 9.83
CA TYR A 66 2.74 13.18 8.45
C TYR A 66 1.32 12.68 8.14
N SER A 67 0.32 13.30 8.76
CA SER A 67 -1.05 13.26 8.29
C SER A 67 -0.94 13.69 6.84
N PHE A 68 -1.25 12.78 5.92
CA PHE A 68 -1.56 13.14 4.54
C PHE A 68 -2.40 14.41 4.63
N GLY A 69 -1.84 15.50 4.11
CA GLY A 69 -2.29 16.86 4.41
C GLY A 69 -3.79 16.99 4.22
N SER A 70 -4.40 17.94 4.94
CA SER A 70 -5.82 18.27 4.87
C SER A 70 -6.34 18.11 3.44
N GLN A 71 -7.07 17.02 3.18
CA GLN A 71 -7.83 16.88 1.95
C GLN A 71 -8.99 17.87 2.08
N ILE A 72 -8.83 19.02 1.42
CA ILE A 72 -9.94 19.95 1.15
C ILE A 72 -10.68 19.42 -0.07
#